data_AF-A0A835HKI5-F1
#
_entry.id   AF-A0A835HKI5-F1
#
_cell.length_a   1.000
_cell.length_b   1.000
_cell.length_c   1.000
_cell.angle_alpha   90.00
_cell.angle_beta   90.00
_cell.angle_gamma   90.00
#
_symmetry.space_group_name_H-M   'P 1'
#
loop_
_entity.id
_entity.type
_entity.pdbx_description
1 polymer ?
#
loop_
_entity_poly.entity_id
_entity_poly.type
_entity_poly.pdbx_seq_one_letter_code
_entity_poly.pdbx_strand_id
1 'polypeptide(L)'
;MLIVSHVLSHSGKAEVLTNPHRPYGNNKVSLQEIRRIREAGGWIVNGRICGDISVSRAFSDLRFKTKKNEVQLKGDLVTASPDIYQVTLASDAEFLLLASDGLWDYVNSLDAVTFVRNQLREHGNVQRACEALAHAALDQRSQDNVSIIIADLGRTDWENLAPQQQNFVWELSQAFATFSIVSLGIGYFLSL
;
A
#
# COMPACT_ATOMS: atom_id res chain seq x y z
N MET A 1 -12.82 -3.77 10.38
CA MET A 1 -12.42 -2.35 10.34
C MET A 1 -11.51 -2.21 9.14
N LEU A 2 -11.96 -1.51 8.10
CA LEU A 2 -11.29 -1.57 6.79
C LEU A 2 -10.18 -0.52 6.73
N ILE A 3 -8.95 -0.95 6.52
CA ILE A 3 -7.89 -0.05 6.05
C ILE A 3 -7.89 -0.11 4.54
N VAL A 4 -8.23 1.01 3.91
CA VAL A 4 -8.27 1.10 2.45
C VAL A 4 -7.05 1.86 1.98
N SER A 5 -6.20 1.19 1.21
CA SER A 5 -5.10 1.84 0.49
C SER A 5 -5.45 2.00 -0.98
N HIS A 6 -4.99 3.11 -1.56
CA HIS A 6 -5.28 3.56 -2.91
C HIS A 6 -3.99 3.58 -3.74
N VAL A 7 -4.04 3.00 -4.93
CA VAL A 7 -2.93 2.94 -5.88
C VAL A 7 -3.41 3.40 -7.24
N LEU A 8 -2.71 4.35 -7.84
CA LEU A 8 -2.98 4.84 -9.19
C LEU A 8 -1.99 4.20 -10.18
N SER A 9 -2.49 3.67 -11.29
CA SER A 9 -1.65 3.20 -12.39
C SER A 9 -1.35 4.34 -13.36
N HIS A 10 -0.06 4.54 -13.66
CA HIS A 10 0.44 5.45 -14.68
C HIS A 10 1.38 4.73 -15.63
N SER A 11 0.98 4.54 -16.89
CA SER A 11 1.82 3.84 -17.89
C SER A 11 2.43 2.52 -17.37
N GLY A 12 1.64 1.74 -16.61
CA GLY A 12 2.10 0.50 -15.97
C GLY A 12 3.04 0.67 -14.75
N LYS A 13 3.14 1.85 -14.15
CA LYS A 13 3.78 2.10 -12.85
C LYS A 13 2.71 2.24 -11.77
N ALA A 14 3.02 1.77 -10.56
CA ALA A 14 2.16 1.92 -9.40
C ALA A 14 2.57 3.15 -8.58
N GLU A 15 1.66 4.12 -8.46
CA GLU A 15 1.79 5.24 -7.52
C GLU A 15 0.90 4.98 -6.29
N VAL A 16 1.52 4.78 -5.13
CA VAL A 16 0.79 4.60 -3.87
C VAL A 16 0.35 5.97 -3.35
N LEU A 17 -0.96 6.23 -3.38
CA LEU A 17 -1.53 7.53 -3.03
C LEU A 17 -1.72 7.70 -1.51
N THR A 18 -2.02 6.61 -0.82
CA THR A 18 -2.32 6.63 0.62
C THR A 18 -1.48 5.61 1.37
N ASN A 19 -1.10 5.96 2.60
CA ASN A 19 -0.42 5.03 3.50
C ASN A 19 -1.39 4.56 4.59
N PRO A 20 -1.29 3.31 5.05
CA PRO A 20 -2.16 2.79 6.09
C PRO A 20 -1.85 3.43 7.45
N HIS A 21 -2.88 3.80 8.21
CA HIS A 21 -2.77 4.35 9.57
C HIS A 21 -2.56 3.23 10.61
N ARG A 22 -1.38 2.61 10.57
CA ARG A 22 -0.99 1.54 11.51
C ARG A 22 -0.18 2.11 12.67
N PRO A 23 -0.38 1.63 13.92
CA PRO A 23 0.45 1.98 15.07
C PRO A 23 1.79 1.20 15.08
N TYR A 24 2.31 0.85 13.91
CA TYR A 24 3.57 0.12 13.70
C TYR A 24 4.07 0.35 12.28
N GLY A 25 5.33 -0.01 12.05
CA GLY A 25 6.00 0.19 10.76
C GLY A 25 6.80 1.49 10.70
N ASN A 26 7.50 1.66 9.58
CA ASN A 26 8.53 2.69 9.43
C ASN A 26 8.16 3.80 8.41
N ASN A 27 6.98 3.73 7.80
CA ASN A 27 6.54 4.79 6.91
C ASN A 27 6.20 6.07 7.71
N LYS A 28 6.24 7.22 7.03
CA LYS A 28 6.04 8.53 7.67
C LYS A 28 4.72 8.63 8.46
N VAL A 29 3.64 8.07 7.90
CA VAL A 29 2.29 8.10 8.52
C VAL A 29 2.26 7.24 9.78
N SER A 30 2.78 6.01 9.73
CA SER A 30 2.91 5.13 10.89
C SER A 30 3.72 5.77 12.01
N LEU A 31 4.85 6.41 11.69
CA LEU A 31 5.68 7.09 12.69
C LEU A 31 4.95 8.27 13.34
N GLN A 32 4.18 9.04 12.57
CA GLN A 32 3.34 10.12 13.08
C GLN A 32 2.23 9.60 14.00
N GLU A 33 1.56 8.50 13.62
CA GLU A 33 0.52 7.88 14.44
C GLU A 33 1.09 7.31 15.75
N ILE A 34 2.22 6.60 15.70
CA ILE A 34 2.92 6.10 16.89
C ILE A 34 3.24 7.24 17.85
N ARG A 35 3.75 8.36 17.33
CA ARG A 35 4.06 9.56 18.12
C ARG A 35 2.80 10.13 18.76
N ARG A 36 1.75 10.35 17.98
CA ARG A 36 0.46 10.88 18.44
C ARG A 36 -0.13 10.04 19.57
N ILE A 37 -0.13 8.70 19.42
CA ILE A 37 -0.64 7.76 20.43
C ILE A 37 0.13 7.88 21.74
N ARG A 38 1.47 7.94 21.67
CA ARG A 38 2.33 8.10 22.87
C ARG A 38 2.14 9.45 23.55
N GLU A 39 2.02 10.53 22.78
CA GLU A 39 1.76 11.88 23.31
C GLU A 39 0.39 11.99 23.98
N ALA A 40 -0.60 11.25 23.48
CA ALA A 40 -1.92 11.11 24.10
C ALA A 40 -1.93 10.25 25.38
N GLY A 41 -0.80 9.64 25.75
CA GLY A 41 -0.65 8.80 26.95
C GLY A 41 -0.93 7.32 26.72
N GLY A 42 -1.14 6.89 25.47
CA GLY A 42 -1.29 5.48 25.12
C GLY A 42 0.05 4.76 24.97
N TRP A 43 -0.01 3.42 24.95
CA TRP A 43 1.14 2.56 24.67
C TRP A 43 0.81 1.60 23.54
N ILE A 44 1.84 1.01 22.93
CA ILE A 44 1.70 0.08 21.80
C ILE A 44 2.44 -1.20 22.15
N VAL A 45 1.76 -2.34 22.06
CA VAL A 45 2.30 -3.68 22.29
C VAL A 45 1.88 -4.57 21.14
N ASN A 46 2.82 -5.31 20.55
CA ASN A 46 2.60 -6.22 19.42
C ASN A 46 1.85 -5.55 18.25
N GLY A 47 2.19 -4.30 17.93
CA GLY A 47 1.55 -3.54 16.85
C GLY A 47 0.09 -3.15 17.14
N ARG A 48 -0.33 -3.15 18.41
CA ARG A 48 -1.69 -2.78 18.84
C ARG A 48 -1.67 -1.71 19.91
N ILE A 49 -2.56 -0.72 19.78
CA ILE A 49 -2.78 0.33 20.79
C ILE A 49 -3.38 -0.33 22.03
N CYS A 50 -2.73 -0.14 23.17
CA CYS A 50 -3.07 -0.76 24.45
C CYS A 50 -3.21 -2.30 24.37
N GLY A 51 -2.59 -2.95 23.37
CA GLY A 51 -2.68 -4.39 23.13
C GLY A 51 -3.98 -4.87 22.45
N ASP A 52 -4.90 -3.97 22.08
CA ASP A 52 -6.24 -4.30 21.60
C ASP A 52 -6.38 -4.04 20.08
N ILE A 53 -6.26 -2.78 19.64
CA ILE A 53 -6.58 -2.37 18.26
C ILE A 53 -5.34 -2.15 17.39
N SER A 54 -5.33 -2.70 16.17
CA SER A 54 -4.19 -2.67 15.22
C SER A 54 -4.23 -1.52 14.21
N VAL A 55 -5.10 -0.53 14.42
CA VAL A 55 -5.19 0.69 13.60
C VAL A 55 -5.28 1.90 14.52
N SER A 56 -4.84 3.05 14.03
CA SER A 56 -4.82 4.29 14.80
C SER A 56 -5.90 5.29 14.37
N ARG A 57 -6.58 5.03 13.25
CA ARG A 57 -7.70 5.86 12.77
C ARG A 57 -8.91 5.01 12.40
N ALA A 58 -10.08 5.39 12.95
CA ALA A 58 -11.35 4.72 12.72
C ALA A 58 -12.53 5.63 13.10
N PHE A 59 -13.66 5.47 12.41
CA PHE A 59 -14.90 6.19 12.74
C PHE A 59 -15.46 5.80 14.11
N SER A 60 -15.42 4.52 14.46
CA SER A 60 -15.97 3.97 15.71
C SER A 60 -14.95 4.02 16.85
N ASP A 61 -14.92 3.00 17.72
CA ASP A 61 -13.91 2.79 18.76
C ASP A 61 -13.92 3.85 19.87
N LEU A 62 -15.12 4.17 20.36
CA LEU A 62 -15.37 5.13 21.43
C LEU A 62 -14.55 4.88 22.70
N ARG A 63 -14.16 3.63 22.99
CA ARG A 63 -13.30 3.28 24.14
C ARG A 63 -11.88 3.86 24.04
N PHE A 64 -11.44 4.20 22.83
CA PHE A 64 -10.14 4.83 22.54
C PHE A 64 -10.27 6.33 22.24
N LYS A 65 -11.47 6.89 22.39
CA LYS A 65 -11.76 8.31 22.23
C LYS A 65 -12.13 8.86 23.60
N THR A 66 -11.54 9.97 24.00
CA THR A 66 -11.65 10.47 25.36
C THR A 66 -13.10 10.86 25.65
N LYS A 67 -13.74 10.17 26.61
CA LYS A 67 -14.80 10.79 27.40
C LYS A 67 -14.10 11.65 28.44
N LYS A 68 -14.41 12.94 28.49
CA LYS A 68 -13.69 14.00 29.26
C LYS A 68 -13.39 13.73 30.75
N ASN A 69 -13.81 12.58 31.32
CA ASN A 69 -13.81 12.32 32.76
C ASN A 69 -13.10 11.02 33.20
N GLU A 70 -12.41 10.29 32.32
CA GLU A 70 -11.61 9.12 32.73
C GLU A 70 -10.11 9.43 32.75
N VAL A 71 -9.50 9.09 33.88
CA VAL A 71 -8.17 9.50 34.35
C VAL A 71 -7.07 8.98 33.41
N GLN A 72 -6.05 9.83 33.20
CA GLN A 72 -4.71 9.56 32.63
C GLN A 72 -4.45 9.85 31.13
N LEU A 73 -5.45 9.87 30.25
CA LEU A 73 -5.20 10.17 28.82
C LEU A 73 -5.21 11.67 28.53
N LYS A 74 -4.27 12.12 27.69
CA LYS A 74 -4.11 13.53 27.27
C LYS A 74 -4.85 13.84 25.95
N GLY A 75 -5.40 12.83 25.28
CA GLY A 75 -6.18 12.96 24.05
C GLY A 75 -6.66 11.60 23.52
N ASP A 76 -7.31 11.63 22.35
CA ASP A 76 -7.82 10.42 21.67
C ASP A 76 -6.68 9.51 21.21
N LEU A 77 -6.74 8.22 21.52
CA LEU A 77 -5.79 7.23 21.01
C LEU A 77 -6.12 6.81 19.58
N VAL A 78 -7.42 6.78 19.23
CA VAL A 78 -7.91 6.52 17.87
C VAL A 78 -8.70 7.73 17.38
N THR A 79 -8.38 8.27 16.20
CA THR A 79 -9.10 9.44 15.64
C THR A 79 -9.92 9.07 14.40
N ALA A 80 -11.00 9.79 14.15
CA ALA A 80 -11.77 9.67 12.91
C ALA A 80 -11.30 10.63 11.81
N SER A 81 -10.26 11.43 12.07
CA SER A 81 -9.77 12.46 11.14
C SER A 81 -9.10 11.81 9.93
N PRO A 82 -9.60 12.02 8.70
CA PRO A 82 -8.97 11.45 7.51
C PRO A 82 -7.71 12.23 7.13
N ASP A 83 -6.79 11.58 6.42
CA ASP A 83 -5.84 12.31 5.57
C ASP A 83 -6.53 12.61 4.24
N ILE A 84 -6.35 13.84 3.73
CA ILE A 84 -6.96 14.30 2.49
C ILE A 84 -5.84 14.54 1.47
N TYR A 85 -5.96 13.90 0.32
CA TYR A 85 -5.02 14.02 -0.79
C TYR A 85 -5.75 14.54 -2.01
N GLN A 86 -5.11 15.47 -2.73
CA GLN A 86 -5.55 15.93 -4.04
C GLN A 86 -4.55 15.45 -5.08
N VAL A 87 -5.03 14.67 -6.04
CA VAL A 87 -4.21 14.08 -7.09
C VAL A 87 -4.69 14.61 -8.43
N THR A 88 -3.77 15.11 -9.25
CA THR A 88 -4.07 15.56 -10.61
C THR A 88 -3.94 14.38 -11.56
N LEU A 89 -5.01 14.03 -12.26
CA LEU A 89 -4.99 12.91 -13.21
C LEU A 89 -4.28 13.31 -14.51
N ALA A 90 -3.06 12.83 -14.67
CA ALA A 90 -2.31 12.95 -15.91
C ALA A 90 -2.99 12.21 -17.08
N SER A 91 -2.58 12.52 -18.31
CA SER A 91 -3.11 11.87 -19.52
C SER A 91 -2.79 10.39 -19.60
N ASP A 92 -1.74 9.95 -18.90
CA ASP A 92 -1.26 8.57 -18.86
C ASP A 92 -1.78 7.77 -17.65
N ALA A 93 -2.69 8.36 -16.87
CA ALA A 93 -3.39 7.68 -15.80
C ALA A 93 -4.36 6.64 -16.38
N GLU A 94 -4.23 5.39 -15.93
CA GLU A 94 -4.91 4.25 -16.54
C GLU A 94 -6.12 3.80 -15.71
N PHE A 95 -5.90 3.48 -14.44
CA PHE A 95 -6.95 3.08 -13.50
C PHE A 95 -6.56 3.38 -12.06
N LEU A 96 -7.55 3.53 -11.18
CA LEU A 96 -7.38 3.62 -9.73
C LEU A 96 -7.79 2.29 -9.09
N LEU A 97 -6.95 1.79 -8.18
CA LEU A 97 -7.17 0.57 -7.41
C LEU A 97 -7.33 0.94 -5.93
N LEU A 98 -8.46 0.58 -5.34
CA LEU A 98 -8.73 0.68 -3.90
C LEU A 98 -8.89 -0.72 -3.36
N ALA A 99 -8.22 -1.05 -2.26
CA ALA A 99 -8.46 -2.34 -1.63
C ALA A 99 -8.21 -2.32 -0.12
N SER A 100 -8.83 -3.29 0.56
CA SER A 100 -8.57 -3.59 1.97
C SER A 100 -7.15 -4.17 2.19
N ASP A 101 -6.71 -4.17 3.43
CA ASP A 101 -5.51 -4.88 3.89
C ASP A 101 -5.54 -6.38 3.58
N GLY A 102 -6.71 -7.00 3.50
CA GLY A 102 -6.86 -8.38 3.01
C GLY A 102 -6.23 -8.64 1.62
N LEU A 103 -6.12 -7.63 0.76
CA LEU A 103 -5.31 -7.68 -0.47
C LEU A 103 -3.85 -7.30 -0.18
N TRP A 104 -3.65 -6.11 0.38
CA TRP A 104 -2.33 -5.46 0.45
C TRP A 104 -1.32 -6.15 1.37
N ASP A 105 -1.79 -6.96 2.32
CA ASP A 105 -0.92 -7.75 3.18
C ASP A 105 -0.26 -8.93 2.42
N TYR A 106 -0.75 -9.28 1.23
CA TYR A 106 -0.27 -10.41 0.42
C TYR A 106 0.22 -10.00 -0.97
N VAL A 107 -0.38 -8.97 -1.56
CA VAL A 107 -0.05 -8.50 -2.91
C VAL A 107 0.51 -7.08 -2.82
N ASN A 108 1.73 -6.86 -3.32
CA ASN A 108 2.29 -5.50 -3.37
C ASN A 108 1.66 -4.67 -4.52
N SER A 109 1.76 -3.35 -4.40
CA SER A 109 1.10 -2.42 -5.31
C SER A 109 1.51 -2.55 -6.77
N LEU A 110 2.79 -2.84 -7.06
CA LEU A 110 3.27 -2.99 -8.43
C LEU A 110 2.76 -4.29 -9.07
N ASP A 111 2.78 -5.38 -8.31
CA ASP A 111 2.27 -6.67 -8.78
C ASP A 111 0.75 -6.61 -9.01
N ALA A 112 0.00 -5.95 -8.13
CA ALA A 112 -1.43 -5.73 -8.31
C ALA A 112 -1.73 -4.91 -9.58
N VAL A 113 -1.00 -3.80 -9.80
CA VAL A 113 -1.15 -2.97 -11.01
C VAL A 113 -0.79 -3.79 -12.27
N THR A 114 0.31 -4.53 -12.23
CA THR A 114 0.76 -5.36 -13.36
C THR A 114 -0.26 -6.45 -13.68
N PHE A 115 -0.79 -7.10 -12.65
CA PHE A 115 -1.83 -8.12 -12.78
C PHE A 115 -3.10 -7.57 -13.43
N VAL A 116 -3.64 -6.47 -12.89
CA VAL A 116 -4.85 -5.84 -13.43
C VAL A 116 -4.64 -5.40 -14.87
N ARG A 117 -3.50 -4.77 -15.16
CA ARG A 117 -3.12 -4.35 -16.51
C ARG A 117 -3.06 -5.52 -17.49
N ASN A 118 -2.55 -6.68 -17.08
CA ASN A 118 -2.52 -7.87 -17.92
C ASN A 118 -3.93 -8.46 -18.14
N GLN A 119 -4.78 -8.50 -17.11
CA GLN A 119 -6.17 -8.92 -17.25
C GLN A 119 -6.97 -8.00 -18.19
N LEU A 120 -6.79 -6.68 -18.05
CA LEU A 120 -7.45 -5.70 -18.91
C LEU A 120 -6.98 -5.80 -20.36
N ARG A 121 -5.69 -6.05 -20.62
CA ARG A 121 -5.19 -6.33 -21.98
C ARG A 121 -5.78 -7.61 -22.58
N GLU A 122 -5.98 -8.63 -21.76
CA GLU A 122 -6.48 -9.93 -22.23
C GLU A 122 -7.94 -9.86 -22.67
N HIS A 123 -8.79 -9.14 -21.92
CA HIS A 123 -10.23 -9.21 -22.12
C HIS A 123 -11.02 -7.91 -21.86
N GLY A 124 -10.36 -6.80 -21.53
CA GLY A 124 -10.99 -5.47 -21.40
C GLY A 124 -12.10 -5.34 -20.34
N ASN A 125 -12.19 -6.28 -19.41
CA ASN A 125 -13.32 -6.38 -18.46
C ASN A 125 -12.86 -6.14 -17.03
N VAL A 126 -13.16 -4.95 -16.51
CA VAL A 126 -12.75 -4.50 -15.18
C VAL A 126 -13.29 -5.37 -14.04
N GLN A 127 -14.54 -5.84 -14.15
CA GLN A 127 -15.15 -6.69 -13.13
C GLN A 127 -14.44 -8.04 -13.04
N ARG A 128 -14.15 -8.66 -14.20
CA ARG A 128 -13.38 -9.91 -14.26
C ARG A 128 -11.95 -9.74 -13.73
N ALA A 129 -11.29 -8.63 -14.07
CA ALA A 129 -9.95 -8.33 -13.55
C ALA A 129 -9.96 -8.15 -12.02
N CYS A 130 -11.01 -7.52 -11.48
CA CYS A 130 -11.20 -7.34 -10.04
C CYS A 130 -11.43 -8.67 -9.31
N GLU A 131 -12.29 -9.54 -9.85
CA GLU A 131 -12.55 -10.88 -9.32
C GLU A 131 -11.28 -11.73 -9.34
N ALA A 132 -10.55 -11.72 -10.46
CA ALA A 132 -9.29 -12.45 -10.61
C ALA A 132 -8.24 -11.98 -9.59
N LEU A 133 -8.13 -10.67 -9.34
CA LEU A 133 -7.20 -10.13 -8.34
C LEU A 133 -7.61 -10.54 -6.91
N ALA A 134 -8.90 -10.57 -6.61
CA ALA A 134 -9.39 -11.05 -5.31
C ALA A 134 -9.07 -12.54 -5.12
N HIS A 135 -9.27 -13.36 -6.15
CA HIS A 135 -8.89 -14.78 -6.12
C HIS A 135 -7.38 -14.96 -5.93
N ALA A 136 -6.54 -14.17 -6.62
CA ALA A 136 -5.09 -14.22 -6.45
C ALA A 136 -4.65 -13.95 -4.99
N ALA A 137 -5.34 -13.05 -4.27
CA ALA A 137 -5.09 -12.80 -2.85
C ALA A 137 -5.53 -13.99 -1.96
N LEU A 138 -6.67 -14.61 -2.27
CA LEU A 138 -7.17 -15.78 -1.55
C LEU A 138 -6.29 -17.01 -1.76
N ASP A 139 -5.76 -17.21 -2.96
CA ASP A 139 -4.83 -18.30 -3.29
C ASP A 139 -3.50 -18.17 -2.54
N GLN A 140 -3.08 -16.93 -2.26
CA GLN A 140 -1.96 -16.63 -1.34
C GLN A 140 -2.31 -16.82 0.14
N ARG A 141 -3.48 -17.42 0.43
CA ARG A 141 -4.01 -17.73 1.76
C ARG A 141 -4.27 -16.50 2.61
N SER A 142 -4.78 -15.43 1.99
CA SER A 142 -5.36 -14.32 2.76
C SER A 142 -6.40 -14.84 3.76
N GLN A 143 -6.26 -14.44 5.02
CA GLN A 143 -7.13 -14.85 6.13
C GLN A 143 -8.14 -13.76 6.52
N ASP A 144 -8.19 -12.67 5.76
CA ASP A 144 -9.07 -11.52 6.03
C ASP A 144 -10.11 -11.34 4.92
N ASN A 145 -11.07 -10.45 5.13
CA ASN A 145 -11.99 -10.03 4.08
C ASN A 145 -11.25 -9.22 3.01
N VAL A 146 -11.36 -9.69 1.76
CA VAL A 146 -10.79 -9.02 0.59
C VAL A 146 -11.90 -8.20 -0.06
N SER A 147 -11.70 -6.88 -0.15
CA SER A 147 -12.58 -5.96 -0.87
C SER A 147 -11.73 -5.11 -1.80
N ILE A 148 -12.10 -5.05 -3.07
CA ILE A 148 -11.35 -4.38 -4.13
C ILE A 148 -12.33 -3.56 -4.97
N ILE A 149 -11.93 -2.36 -5.34
CA ILE A 149 -12.59 -1.51 -6.33
C ILE A 149 -11.54 -1.12 -7.36
N ILE A 150 -11.86 -1.33 -8.64
CA ILE A 150 -11.06 -0.86 -9.77
C ILE A 150 -11.90 0.16 -10.53
N ALA A 151 -11.37 1.37 -10.67
CA ALA A 151 -11.95 2.41 -11.52
C ALA A 151 -11.05 2.59 -12.74
N ASP A 152 -11.42 1.94 -13.84
CA ASP A 152 -10.82 2.21 -15.16
C ASP A 152 -11.19 3.63 -15.60
N LEU A 153 -10.19 4.45 -15.94
CA LEU A 153 -10.39 5.83 -16.34
C LEU A 153 -10.81 5.95 -17.81
N GLY A 154 -10.79 4.85 -18.58
CA GLY A 154 -11.20 4.81 -19.99
C GLY A 154 -10.26 5.57 -20.92
N ARG A 155 -9.04 5.86 -20.48
CA ARG A 155 -8.00 6.58 -21.24
C ARG A 155 -7.00 5.66 -21.92
N THR A 156 -7.06 4.37 -21.60
CA THR A 156 -6.11 3.37 -22.07
C THR A 156 -6.79 2.43 -23.05
N ASP A 157 -6.21 2.32 -24.25
CA ASP A 157 -6.61 1.31 -25.24
C ASP A 157 -5.97 -0.03 -24.88
N TRP A 158 -6.64 -0.80 -24.03
CA TRP A 158 -6.12 -2.05 -23.49
C TRP A 158 -5.81 -3.10 -24.55
N GLU A 159 -6.62 -3.18 -25.61
CA GLU A 159 -6.48 -4.21 -26.67
C GLU A 159 -5.23 -3.99 -27.52
N ASN A 160 -4.85 -2.73 -27.75
CA ASN A 160 -3.67 -2.37 -28.55
C ASN A 160 -2.43 -2.03 -27.70
N LEU A 161 -2.55 -2.13 -26.38
CA LEU A 161 -1.47 -1.78 -25.47
C LEU A 161 -0.36 -2.82 -25.51
N ALA A 162 0.79 -2.45 -26.07
CA ALA A 162 1.97 -3.30 -26.17
C ALA A 162 2.29 -3.99 -24.82
N PRO A 163 2.62 -5.29 -24.81
CA PRO A 163 2.97 -6.02 -23.59
C PRO A 163 4.06 -5.29 -22.82
N GLN A 164 3.95 -5.28 -21.49
CA GLN A 164 5.00 -4.72 -20.65
C GLN A 164 6.19 -5.67 -20.71
N GLN A 165 7.24 -5.31 -21.44
CA GLN A 165 8.51 -6.03 -21.34
C GLN A 165 9.06 -5.78 -19.93
N GLN A 166 8.96 -6.80 -19.08
CA GLN A 166 9.78 -6.87 -17.87
C GLN A 166 11.23 -6.98 -18.38
N ASN A 167 11.97 -5.88 -18.34
CA ASN A 167 13.33 -5.81 -18.87
C ASN A 167 14.32 -6.52 -17.91
N PHE A 168 14.10 -7.81 -17.70
CA PHE A 168 14.88 -8.71 -16.86
C PHE A 168 16.38 -8.64 -17.21
N VAL A 169 16.70 -8.50 -18.49
CA VAL A 169 18.09 -8.35 -18.97
C VAL A 169 18.72 -7.04 -18.50
N TRP A 170 17.98 -5.93 -18.50
CA TRP A 170 18.49 -4.65 -18.01
C TRP A 170 18.63 -4.64 -16.48
N GLU A 171 17.68 -5.23 -15.76
CA GLU A 171 17.76 -5.36 -14.30
C GLU A 171 18.92 -6.24 -13.86
N LEU A 172 19.13 -7.39 -14.52
CA LEU A 172 20.31 -8.23 -14.29
C LEU A 172 21.60 -7.51 -14.65
N SER A 173 21.63 -6.78 -15.77
CA SER A 173 22.81 -6.00 -16.17
C SER A 173 23.16 -4.92 -15.14
N GLN A 174 22.16 -4.22 -14.60
CA GLN A 174 22.33 -3.25 -13.51
C GLN A 174 22.81 -3.91 -12.22
N ALA A 175 22.25 -5.06 -11.87
CA ALA A 175 22.66 -5.82 -10.70
C ALA A 175 24.13 -6.25 -10.82
N PHE A 176 24.53 -6.86 -11.95
CA PHE A 176 25.92 -7.25 -12.19
C PHE A 176 26.87 -6.06 -12.19
N ALA A 177 26.52 -4.95 -12.84
CA ALA A 177 27.34 -3.73 -12.82
C ALA A 177 27.55 -3.21 -11.39
N THR A 178 26.51 -3.21 -10.57
CA THR A 178 26.58 -2.79 -9.16
C THR A 178 27.48 -3.73 -8.34
N PHE A 179 27.33 -5.05 -8.50
CA PHE A 179 28.18 -6.04 -7.83
C PHE A 179 29.65 -5.89 -8.23
N SER A 180 29.94 -5.65 -9.52
CA SER A 180 31.31 -5.44 -10.01
C SER A 180 31.94 -4.17 -9.42
N ILE A 181 31.21 -3.05 -9.40
CA ILE A 181 31.69 -1.79 -8.84
C ILE A 181 31.99 -1.92 -7.34
N VAL A 182 31.08 -2.54 -6.57
CA VAL A 182 31.28 -2.75 -5.12
C VAL A 182 32.47 -3.67 -4.86
N SER A 183 32.62 -4.75 -5.64
CA SER A 183 33.73 -5.70 -5.47
C SER A 183 35.08 -5.06 -5.78
N LEU A 184 35.17 -4.23 -6.83
CA LEU A 184 36.39 -3.49 -7.17
C LEU A 184 36.72 -2.42 -6.10
N GLY A 185 35.70 -1.73 -5.56
CA GLY A 185 35.90 -0.76 -4.49
C GLY A 185 36.44 -1.38 -3.19
N ILE A 186 35.92 -2.55 -2.80
CA ILE A 186 36.42 -3.30 -1.63
C ILE A 186 37.84 -3.81 -1.88
N GLY A 187 38.12 -4.36 -3.07
CA GLY A 187 39.47 -4.82 -3.43
C GLY A 187 40.52 -3.70 -3.44
N TYR A 188 40.15 -2.51 -3.90
CA TYR A 188 41.03 -1.33 -3.87
C TYR A 188 41.25 -0.82 -2.45
N PHE A 189 40.22 -0.84 -1.60
CA PHE A 189 40.33 -0.42 -0.20
C PHE A 189 41.17 -1.38 0.67
N LEU A 190 41.17 -2.67 0.35
CA LEU A 190 41.99 -3.69 1.03
C LEU A 190 43.44 -3.75 0.54
N SER A 191 43.79 -3.04 -0.54
CA SER A 191 45.15 -3.00 -1.11
C SER A 191 45.91 -1.70 -0.84
N LEU A 192 45.31 -0.79 -0.05
CA LEU A 192 45.92 0.40 0.56
C LEU A 192 46.26 0.13 2.03
#